data_AF-A0A222FNJ0-F1
#
_entry.id   AF-A0A222FNJ0-F1
#
_cell.length_a   1.000
_cell.length_b   1.000
_cell.length_c   1.000
_cell.angle_alpha   90.00
_cell.angle_beta   90.00
_cell.angle_gamma   90.00
#
_symmetry.space_group_name_H-M   'P 1'
#
loop_
_entity.id
_entity.type
_entity.pdbx_description
1 polymer ?
#
loop_
_entity_poly.entity_id
_entity_poly.type
_entity_poly.pdbx_seq_one_letter_code
_entity_poly.pdbx_strand_id
1 'polypeptide(L)'
;MSLQLVLLVWSCHMLFWEKLPEWGSWFSGFIERLPRSLAYLYQAWHCPYCFGFWAAIAAHAITGHTTFVWPMAEQGSALLLLLAWLSDALVTAVLVMLVSVSYSALSGPAVRGMQLTQEFKQAMKAD
;
A
#
# COMPACT_ATOMS: atom_id res chain seq x y z
N MET A 1 6.51 -12.94 12.61
CA MET A 1 6.34 -11.57 12.09
C MET A 1 6.79 -11.54 10.64
N SER A 2 5.88 -11.31 9.69
CA SER A 2 6.22 -11.33 8.26
C SER A 2 6.11 -9.94 7.65
N LEU A 3 7.25 -9.25 7.50
CA LEU A 3 7.33 -8.02 6.72
C LEU A 3 6.95 -8.25 5.25
N GLN A 4 6.98 -9.50 4.78
CA GLN A 4 6.55 -9.85 3.43
C GLN A 4 5.08 -9.51 3.20
N LEU A 5 4.21 -9.68 4.21
CA LEU A 5 2.79 -9.35 4.09
C LEU A 5 2.60 -7.84 3.90
N VAL A 6 3.28 -7.04 4.72
CA VAL A 6 3.26 -5.57 4.63
C VAL A 6 3.74 -5.10 3.25
N LEU A 7 4.88 -5.64 2.78
CA LEU A 7 5.46 -5.28 1.48
C LEU A 7 4.57 -5.72 0.31
N LEU A 8 3.98 -6.91 0.39
CA LEU A 8 3.04 -7.41 -0.61
C LEU A 8 1.83 -6.49 -0.72
N VAL A 9 1.15 -6.22 0.41
CA VAL A 9 -0.03 -5.34 0.45
C VAL A 9 0.31 -3.94 -0.04
N TRP A 10 1.45 -3.38 0.38
CA TRP A 10 1.90 -2.07 -0.08
C TRP A 10 2.22 -2.06 -1.57
N SER A 11 2.88 -3.09 -2.10
CA SER A 11 3.18 -3.19 -3.53
C SER A 11 1.92 -3.31 -4.39
N CYS A 12 0.89 -4.01 -3.90
CA CYS A 12 -0.43 -4.04 -4.54
C CYS A 12 -1.06 -2.65 -4.54
N HIS A 13 -1.04 -1.94 -3.40
CA HIS A 13 -1.56 -0.57 -3.32
C HIS A 13 -0.85 0.35 -4.34
N MET A 14 0.48 0.31 -4.37
CA MET A 14 1.28 1.08 -5.32
C MET A 14 0.93 0.72 -6.78
N LEU A 15 0.76 -0.57 -7.08
CA LEU A 15 0.40 -1.02 -8.42
C LEU A 15 -0.96 -0.46 -8.86
N PHE A 16 -1.99 -0.56 -8.01
CA PHE A 16 -3.35 -0.17 -8.37
C PHE A 16 -3.54 1.34 -8.47
N TRP A 17 -2.93 2.13 -7.60
CA TRP A 17 -3.19 3.57 -7.53
C TRP A 17 -2.07 4.45 -8.07
N GLU A 18 -0.81 4.00 -8.07
CA GLU A 18 0.29 4.80 -8.61
C GLU A 18 0.69 4.35 -10.01
N LYS A 19 0.80 3.04 -10.26
CA LYS A 19 1.41 2.54 -11.52
C LYS A 19 0.41 2.22 -12.62
N LEU A 20 -0.69 1.54 -12.32
CA LEU A 20 -1.70 1.15 -13.32
C LEU A 20 -2.33 2.35 -14.05
N PRO A 21 -2.63 3.49 -13.38
CA PRO A 21 -3.11 4.69 -14.07
C PRO A 21 -2.09 5.28 -15.07
N GLU A 22 -0.79 5.08 -14.85
CA GLU A 22 0.28 5.55 -15.74
C GLU A 22 0.50 4.64 -16.96
N TRP A 23 0.12 3.36 -16.88
CA TRP A 23 0.39 2.35 -17.92
C TRP A 23 -0.46 2.47 -19.18
N GLY A 24 -1.43 3.40 -19.22
CA GLY A 24 -2.16 3.77 -20.43
C GLY A 24 -3.65 4.05 -20.20
N SER A 25 -4.33 4.56 -21.23
CA SER A 25 -5.74 4.98 -21.16
C SER A 25 -6.74 3.83 -21.04
N TRP A 26 -6.31 2.58 -21.19
CA TRP A 26 -7.19 1.42 -21.07
C TRP A 26 -7.67 1.20 -19.62
N PHE A 27 -6.80 1.43 -18.63
CA PHE A 27 -7.15 1.25 -17.22
C PHE A 27 -8.05 2.39 -16.75
N SER A 28 -7.73 3.64 -17.09
CA SER A 28 -8.61 4.78 -16.79
C SER A 28 -9.98 4.61 -17.46
N GLY A 29 -10.03 4.18 -18.72
CA GLY A 29 -11.28 3.88 -19.42
C GLY A 29 -12.07 2.69 -18.83
N PHE A 30 -11.39 1.72 -18.21
CA PHE A 30 -12.06 0.65 -17.46
C PHE A 30 -12.67 1.19 -16.16
N ILE A 31 -11.94 2.02 -15.41
CA ILE A 31 -12.44 2.64 -14.18
C ILE A 31 -13.67 3.53 -14.45
N GLU A 32 -13.67 4.28 -15.55
CA GLU A 32 -14.81 5.12 -15.96
C GLU A 32 -16.08 4.33 -16.31
N ARG A 33 -15.92 3.06 -16.73
CA ARG A 33 -17.04 2.17 -17.06
C ARG A 33 -17.55 1.35 -15.86
N LEU A 34 -16.93 1.48 -14.69
CA LEU A 34 -17.38 0.78 -13.50
C LEU A 34 -18.76 1.29 -13.04
N PRO A 35 -19.64 0.40 -12.56
CA PRO A 35 -20.88 0.81 -11.94
C PRO A 35 -20.59 1.63 -10.68
N ARG A 36 -21.50 2.53 -10.34
CA ARG A 36 -21.32 3.59 -9.33
C ARG A 36 -20.78 3.09 -7.98
N SER A 37 -21.20 1.92 -7.53
CA SER A 37 -20.73 1.31 -6.27
C SER A 37 -19.26 0.91 -6.31
N LEU A 38 -18.80 0.31 -7.41
CA LEU A 38 -17.40 -0.11 -7.57
C LEU A 38 -16.48 1.09 -7.79
N ALA A 39 -16.93 2.09 -8.56
CA ALA A 39 -16.19 3.33 -8.73
C ALA A 39 -15.98 4.06 -7.39
N TYR A 40 -17.02 4.09 -6.55
CA TYR A 40 -16.91 4.63 -5.19
C TYR A 40 -15.90 3.84 -4.35
N LEU A 41 -15.96 2.51 -4.36
CA LEU A 41 -15.05 1.66 -3.59
C LEU A 41 -13.60 1.87 -4.01
N TYR A 42 -13.34 1.96 -5.32
CA TYR A 42 -12.00 2.25 -5.87
C TYR A 42 -11.46 3.60 -5.37
N GLN A 43 -12.29 4.64 -5.34
CA GLN A 43 -11.88 5.94 -4.81
C GLN A 43 -11.68 5.92 -3.29
N ALA A 44 -12.59 5.29 -2.54
CA ALA A 44 -12.50 5.18 -1.08
C ALA A 44 -11.28 4.39 -0.61
N TRP A 45 -10.86 3.39 -1.39
CA TRP A 45 -9.68 2.56 -1.13
C TRP A 45 -8.37 3.17 -1.63
N HIS A 46 -8.38 4.38 -2.20
CA HIS A 46 -7.13 5.07 -2.53
C HIS A 46 -6.24 5.32 -1.31
N CYS A 47 -6.83 5.47 -0.12
CA CYS A 47 -6.08 5.59 1.12
C CYS A 47 -5.28 4.31 1.44
N PRO A 48 -3.94 4.38 1.63
CA PRO A 48 -3.09 3.22 1.92
C PRO A 48 -3.54 2.42 3.15
N TYR A 49 -4.05 3.12 4.17
CA TYR A 49 -4.60 2.47 5.36
C TYR A 49 -5.90 1.71 5.06
N CYS A 50 -6.84 2.35 4.33
CA CYS A 50 -8.14 1.76 4.02
C CYS A 50 -8.00 0.51 3.15
N PHE A 51 -7.20 0.58 2.08
CA PHE A 51 -6.89 -0.58 1.27
C PHE A 51 -6.08 -1.61 2.05
N GLY A 52 -5.07 -1.15 2.81
CA GLY A 52 -4.17 -2.00 3.57
C GLY A 52 -4.90 -2.92 4.55
N PHE A 53 -5.96 -2.43 5.20
CA PHE A 53 -6.77 -3.24 6.10
C PHE A 53 -7.47 -4.39 5.38
N TRP A 54 -8.23 -4.11 4.32
CA TRP A 54 -8.97 -5.14 3.57
C TRP A 54 -8.04 -6.10 2.83
N ALA A 55 -6.97 -5.57 2.23
CA ALA A 55 -5.96 -6.35 1.55
C ALA A 55 -5.18 -7.25 2.52
N ALA A 56 -4.91 -6.80 3.75
CA ALA A 56 -4.25 -7.64 4.76
C ALA A 56 -5.11 -8.84 5.17
N ILE A 57 -6.42 -8.65 5.36
CA ILE A 57 -7.34 -9.76 5.65
C ILE A 57 -7.34 -10.76 4.48
N ALA A 58 -7.48 -10.26 3.24
CA ALA A 58 -7.48 -11.11 2.06
C ALA A 58 -6.15 -11.84 1.87
N ALA A 59 -5.02 -11.15 2.04
CA ALA A 59 -3.70 -11.72 1.91
C ALA A 59 -3.42 -12.75 3.01
N HIS A 60 -3.86 -12.51 4.24
CA HIS A 60 -3.80 -13.50 5.31
C HIS A 60 -4.62 -14.75 4.96
N ALA A 61 -5.85 -14.58 4.47
CA ALA A 61 -6.71 -15.69 4.07
C ALA A 61 -6.12 -16.53 2.92
N ILE A 62 -5.39 -15.91 1.99
CA ILE A 62 -4.78 -16.59 0.84
C ILE A 62 -3.45 -17.25 1.19
N THR A 63 -2.59 -16.56 1.96
CA THR A 63 -1.21 -16.97 2.20
C THR A 63 -1.01 -17.69 3.54
N GLY A 64 -1.94 -17.52 4.48
CA GLY A 64 -1.80 -17.97 5.87
C GLY A 64 -0.79 -17.17 6.70
N HIS A 65 -0.13 -16.16 6.12
CA HIS A 65 0.87 -15.36 6.85
C HIS A 65 0.21 -14.23 7.64
N THR A 66 0.69 -14.00 8.87
CA THR A 66 0.34 -12.84 9.69
C THR A 66 1.52 -11.90 9.87
N THR A 67 1.22 -10.63 10.11
CA THR A 67 2.23 -9.63 10.46
C THR A 67 2.71 -9.85 11.89
N PHE A 68 1.81 -10.09 12.84
CA PHE A 68 2.08 -10.46 14.22
C PHE A 68 1.44 -11.79 14.57
N VAL A 69 2.06 -12.52 15.49
CA VAL A 69 1.45 -13.71 16.10
C VAL A 69 0.72 -13.22 17.34
N TRP A 70 -0.60 -13.39 17.35
CA TRP A 70 -1.45 -12.97 18.45
C TRP A 70 -1.75 -14.18 19.34
N PRO A 71 -1.33 -14.19 20.63
CA PRO A 71 -1.58 -15.32 21.53
C PRO A 71 -3.07 -15.65 21.71
N MET A 72 -3.95 -14.65 21.50
CA MET A 72 -5.39 -14.85 21.55
C MET A 72 -5.92 -15.78 20.44
N ALA A 73 -5.19 -15.92 19.34
CA ALA A 73 -5.57 -16.82 18.24
C ALA A 73 -5.51 -18.31 18.64
N GLU A 74 -4.69 -18.67 19.63
CA GLU A 74 -4.46 -20.06 20.04
C GLU A 74 -5.51 -20.57 21.06
N GLN A 75 -6.38 -19.69 21.55
CA GLN A 75 -7.32 -20.01 22.64
C GLN A 75 -8.56 -20.80 22.17
N GLY A 76 -8.60 -21.26 20.91
CA GLY A 76 -9.66 -22.14 20.38
C GLY A 76 -11.05 -21.51 20.22
N SER A 77 -11.21 -20.22 20.54
CA SER A 77 -12.46 -19.48 20.36
C SER A 77 -12.50 -18.80 19.00
N ALA A 78 -13.58 -19.01 18.24
CA ALA A 78 -13.80 -18.36 16.95
C ALA A 78 -13.82 -16.83 17.05
N LEU A 79 -14.35 -16.28 18.15
CA LEU A 79 -14.39 -14.83 18.37
C LEU A 79 -12.99 -14.25 18.59
N LEU A 80 -12.13 -14.96 19.34
CA LEU A 80 -10.76 -14.54 19.58
C LEU A 80 -9.89 -14.69 18.32
N LEU A 81 -10.16 -15.71 17.50
CA LEU A 81 -9.52 -15.87 16.20
C LEU A 81 -9.87 -14.70 15.26
N LEU A 82 -11.15 -14.34 15.17
CA LEU A 82 -11.59 -13.19 14.37
C LEU A 82 -10.96 -11.88 14.87
N LEU A 83 -10.91 -11.70 16.19
CA LEU A 83 -10.30 -10.53 16.80
C LEU A 83 -8.79 -10.48 16.52
N ALA A 84 -8.10 -11.61 16.54
CA ALA A 84 -6.69 -11.71 16.15
C ALA A 84 -6.47 -11.31 14.70
N TRP A 85 -7.30 -11.79 13.77
CA TRP A 85 -7.21 -11.46 12.34
C TRP A 85 -7.43 -9.97 12.09
N LEU A 86 -8.47 -9.40 12.70
CA LEU A 86 -8.76 -7.97 12.59
C LEU A 86 -7.64 -7.12 13.19
N SER A 87 -7.09 -7.54 14.34
CA SER A 87 -5.96 -6.85 14.98
C SER A 87 -4.71 -6.92 14.12
N ASP A 88 -4.43 -8.06 13.51
CA ASP A 88 -3.31 -8.22 12.59
C ASP A 88 -3.45 -7.32 11.36
N ALA A 89 -4.65 -7.29 10.77
CA ALA A 89 -4.96 -6.43 9.63
C ALA A 89 -4.85 -4.94 9.97
N LEU A 90 -5.29 -4.52 11.16
CA LEU A 90 -5.14 -3.15 11.64
C LEU A 90 -3.66 -2.76 11.77
N VAL A 91 -2.83 -3.61 12.39
CA VAL A 91 -1.39 -3.35 12.51
C VAL A 91 -0.73 -3.32 11.13
N THR A 92 -1.09 -4.26 10.25
CA THR A 92 -0.58 -4.29 8.87
C THR A 92 -0.95 -3.00 8.13
N ALA A 93 -2.18 -2.51 8.26
CA ALA A 93 -2.63 -1.27 7.63
C ALA A 93 -1.85 -0.04 8.12
N VAL A 94 -1.55 0.05 9.42
CA VAL A 94 -0.71 1.12 9.97
C VAL A 94 0.69 1.05 9.38
N LEU A 95 1.28 -0.14 9.29
CA LEU A 95 2.62 -0.31 8.70
C LEU A 95 2.63 0.02 7.21
N VAL A 96 1.61 -0.36 6.45
CA VAL A 96 1.46 0.00 5.03
C VAL A 96 1.38 1.52 4.88
N MET A 97 0.59 2.19 5.72
CA MET A 97 0.52 3.66 5.73
C MET A 97 1.87 4.28 6.08
N LEU A 98 2.57 3.75 7.09
CA LEU A 98 3.90 4.22 7.48
C LEU A 98 4.90 4.10 6.32
N VAL A 99 4.91 2.95 5.63
CA VAL A 99 5.79 2.73 4.47
C VAL A 99 5.42 3.67 3.33
N SER A 100 4.14 3.86 3.03
CA SER A 100 3.67 4.78 2.00
C SER A 100 4.09 6.23 2.28
N VAL A 101 3.87 6.72 3.51
CA VAL A 101 4.31 8.06 3.91
C VAL A 101 5.83 8.18 3.88
N SER A 102 6.56 7.16 4.33
CA SER A 102 8.03 7.16 4.30
C SER A 102 8.54 7.21 2.86
N TYR A 103 7.92 6.46 1.94
CA TYR A 103 8.23 6.48 0.52
C TYR A 103 8.01 7.87 -0.09
N SER A 104 6.85 8.49 0.16
CA SER A 104 6.56 9.85 -0.31
C SER A 104 7.48 10.91 0.33
N ALA A 105 7.83 10.74 1.60
CA ALA A 105 8.74 11.65 2.30
C ALA A 105 10.20 11.52 1.79
N LEU A 106 10.62 10.34 1.36
CA LEU A 106 11.94 10.10 0.76
C LEU A 106 12.02 10.57 -0.70
N SER A 107 10.92 10.50 -1.45
CA SER A 107 10.91 10.88 -2.88
C SER A 107 11.14 12.38 -3.09
N GLY A 108 10.60 13.24 -2.22
CA GLY A 108 10.79 14.69 -2.30
C GLY A 108 12.27 15.13 -2.22
N PRO A 109 13.01 14.79 -1.15
CA PRO A 109 14.44 15.03 -1.03
C PRO A 109 15.25 14.39 -2.16
N ALA A 110 14.89 13.20 -2.61
CA ALA A 110 15.57 12.51 -3.70
C ALA A 110 15.48 13.26 -5.03
N VAL A 111 14.29 13.77 -5.39
CA VAL A 111 14.09 14.59 -6.58
C VAL A 111 14.90 15.88 -6.49
N ARG A 112 14.89 16.55 -5.33
CA ARG A 112 15.65 17.79 -5.12
C ARG A 112 17.16 17.58 -5.23
N GLY A 113 17.69 16.48 -4.68
CA GLY A 113 19.10 16.12 -4.82
C GLY A 113 19.49 15.86 -6.28
N MET A 114 18.64 15.19 -7.06
CA MET A 114 18.87 15.01 -8.49
C MET A 114 18.86 16.33 -9.28
N GLN A 115 17.91 17.22 -8.99
CA GLN A 115 17.83 18.55 -9.62
C GLN A 115 19.09 19.37 -9.35
N LEU A 116 19.53 19.46 -8.08
CA LEU A 116 20.76 20.15 -7.70
C LEU A 116 22.00 19.57 -8.39
N THR A 117 22.05 18.24 -8.56
CA THR A 117 23.15 17.58 -9.28
C THR A 117 23.12 17.90 -10.78
N GLN A 118 21.93 18.00 -11.38
CA GLN A 118 21.76 18.38 -12.78
C GLN A 118 22.14 19.85 -13.01
N GLU A 119 21.69 20.75 -12.14
CA GLU A 119 22.03 22.17 -12.15
C GLU A 119 23.56 22.38 -12.02
N PHE A 120 24.21 21.68 -11.09
CA PHE A 120 25.67 21.73 -10.94
C PHE A 120 26.39 21.27 -12.21
N LYS A 121 25.96 20.14 -12.81
CA LYS A 121 26.53 19.64 -14.07
C LYS A 121 26.29 20.57 -15.26
N GLN A 122 25.19 21.32 -15.27
CA GLN A 122 24.90 22.30 -16.32
C GLN A 122 25.75 23.56 -16.14
N ALA A 123 25.89 24.05 -14.91
CA ALA A 123 26.78 25.17 -14.59
C ALA A 123 28.24 24.86 -14.99
N MET A 124 28.73 23.66 -14.68
CA MET A 124 30.08 23.21 -15.05
C MET A 124 30.31 23.03 -16.57
N LYS A 125 29.27 23.05 -17.41
CA LYS A 125 29.40 22.97 -18.88
C LYS A 125 29.32 24.33 -19.55
N ALA A 126 28.90 25.36 -18.82
CA ALA A 126 28.75 26.72 -19.31
C ALA A 126 30.02 27.57 -19.10
N ASP A 127 30.92 27.12 -18.21
CA ASP A 127 32.32 27.57 -18.06
C ASP A 127 33.26 26.73 -18.94
#